data_AF-A0A1V5AE22-F1
#
_entry.id   AF-A0A1V5AE22-F1
#
_cell.length_a   1.000
_cell.length_b   1.000
_cell.length_c   1.000
_cell.angle_alpha   90.00
_cell.angle_beta   90.00
_cell.angle_gamma   90.00
#
_symmetry.space_group_name_H-M   'P 1'
#
loop_
_entity.id
_entity.type
_entity.pdbx_description
1 polymer ?
#
loop_
_entity_poly.entity_id
_entity_poly.type
_entity_poly.pdbx_seq_one_letter_code
_entity_poly.pdbx_strand_id
1 'polypeptide(L)' 'MIATKRVALTETVWAELSDLRRPGETFSQLLAKMIEREKKARLIEHLKTIADEGDFVELPP' A
#
# COMPACT_ATOMS: atom_id res chain seq x y z
N MET A 1 3.14 -21.72 12.42
CA MET A 1 3.02 -22.13 11.00
C MET A 1 2.81 -20.86 10.18
N ILE A 2 3.69 -20.52 9.25
CA ILE A 2 3.40 -19.42 8.30
C ILE A 2 2.31 -19.96 7.37
N ALA A 3 1.12 -19.37 7.42
CA ALA A 3 0.03 -19.78 6.55
C ALA A 3 0.37 -19.40 5.10
N THR A 4 0.73 -20.38 4.28
CA THR A 4 1.02 -20.17 2.86
C THR A 4 -0.29 -20.05 2.08
N LYS A 5 -0.78 -18.81 1.92
CA LYS A 5 -1.90 -18.51 1.02
C LYS A 5 -1.40 -18.27 -0.40
N ARG A 6 -2.20 -18.64 -1.40
CA ARG A 6 -1.92 -18.42 -2.83
C ARG A 6 -2.85 -17.34 -3.38
N VAL A 7 -2.33 -16.49 -4.26
CA VAL A 7 -3.10 -15.48 -4.99
C VAL A 7 -2.88 -15.77 -6.48
N ALA A 8 -3.96 -15.89 -7.23
CA ALA A 8 -3.87 -16.04 -8.69
C ALA A 8 -3.57 -14.68 -9.32
N LEU A 9 -2.58 -14.63 -10.20
CA LEU A 9 -2.18 -13.42 -10.92
C LEU A 9 -2.19 -13.72 -12.41
N THR A 10 -2.42 -12.70 -13.23
CA THR A 10 -2.19 -12.81 -14.68
C THR A 10 -0.69 -12.91 -14.95
N GLU A 11 -0.32 -13.44 -16.10
CA GLU A 11 1.10 -13.56 -16.50
C GLU A 11 1.79 -12.20 -16.56
N THR A 12 1.10 -11.19 -17.10
CA THR A 12 1.62 -9.81 -17.16
C THR A 12 1.92 -9.25 -15.77
N VAL A 13 0.98 -9.39 -14.82
CA VAL A 13 1.17 -8.92 -13.44
C VAL A 13 2.30 -9.69 -12.75
N TRP A 14 2.43 -10.99 -13.02
CA TRP A 14 3.52 -11.80 -12.47
C TRP A 14 4.89 -11.35 -12.99
N ALA A 15 5.01 -11.05 -14.29
CA ALA A 15 6.24 -10.56 -14.89
C ALA A 15 6.66 -9.22 -14.27
N GLU A 16 5.76 -8.25 -14.20
CA GLU A 16 6.04 -6.95 -13.59
C GLU A 16 6.42 -7.07 -12.10
N LEU A 17 5.71 -7.92 -11.34
CA LEU A 17 6.04 -8.15 -9.94
C LEU A 17 7.42 -8.78 -9.77
N SER A 18 7.81 -9.65 -10.70
CA SER A 18 9.13 -10.31 -10.71
C SER A 18 10.25 -9.32 -10.98
N ASP A 19 10.05 -8.38 -11.91
CA ASP A 19 11.02 -7.34 -12.25
C ASP A 19 11.24 -6.34 -11.10
N LEU A 20 10.21 -6.09 -10.29
CA LEU A 20 10.29 -5.22 -9.12
C LEU A 20 11.06 -5.84 -7.94
N ARG A 21 11.24 -7.16 -7.93
CA ARG A 21 11.84 -7.89 -6.81
C ARG A 21 13.35 -7.68 -6.78
N ARG A 22 13.89 -7.27 -5.62
CA ARG A 22 15.34 -7.10 -5.44
C ARG A 22 16.07 -8.44 -5.27
N PRO A 23 17.39 -8.51 -5.54
CA PRO A 23 18.18 -9.70 -5.22
C PRO A 23 18.04 -10.09 -3.74
N GLY A 24 17.77 -11.37 -3.47
CA GLY A 24 17.58 -11.90 -2.11
C GLY A 24 16.21 -11.60 -1.48
N GLU A 25 15.34 -10.86 -2.15
CA GLU A 25 13.99 -10.56 -1.66
C GLU A 25 12.97 -11.63 -2.03
N THR A 26 12.06 -11.93 -1.11
CA THR A 26 10.87 -12.78 -1.37
C THR A 26 9.69 -11.93 -1.85
N PHE A 27 8.78 -12.54 -2.62
CA PHE A 27 7.55 -11.85 -3.02
C PHE A 27 6.70 -11.39 -1.82
N SER A 28 6.68 -12.14 -0.73
CA SER A 28 5.99 -11.73 0.50
C SER A 28 6.55 -10.42 1.07
N GLN A 29 7.86 -10.23 1.03
CA GLN A 29 8.51 -8.99 1.50
C GLN A 29 8.22 -7.81 0.54
N LEU A 30 8.25 -8.06 -0.76
CA LEU A 30 7.92 -7.04 -1.77
C LEU A 30 6.47 -6.58 -1.60
N LEU A 31 5.53 -7.54 -1.54
CA LEU A 31 4.10 -7.25 -1.37
C LEU A 31 3.83 -6.55 -0.03
N ALA A 32 4.49 -6.92 1.07
CA ALA A 32 4.36 -6.22 2.33
C ALA A 32 4.76 -4.74 2.21
N LYS A 33 5.88 -4.44 1.52
CA LYS A 33 6.31 -3.06 1.27
C LYS A 33 5.33 -2.29 0.37
N MET A 34 4.79 -2.93 -0.66
CA MET A 34 3.79 -2.32 -1.54
C MET A 34 2.49 -2.01 -0.78
N ILE A 35 2.03 -2.92 0.07
CA ILE A 35 0.85 -2.73 0.92
C ILE A 35 1.04 -1.52 1.85
N GLU A 36 2.20 -1.41 2.51
CA GLU A 36 2.48 -0.27 3.39
C GLU A 36 2.54 1.06 2.63
N ARG A 37 3.07 1.06 1.39
CA ARG A 37 3.03 2.25 0.53
C ARG A 37 1.60 2.65 0.16
N GLU A 38 0.76 1.68 -0.21
CA GLU A 38 -0.63 1.91 -0.59
C GLU A 38 -1.46 2.45 0.58
N LYS A 39 -1.31 1.86 1.78
CA LYS A 39 -1.97 2.36 3.00
C LYS A 39 -1.61 3.82 3.28
N LYS A 40 -0.32 4.17 3.17
CA LYS A 40 0.15 5.55 3.37
C LYS A 40 -0.43 6.50 2.32
N ALA A 41 -0.47 6.08 1.05
CA ALA A 41 -1.05 6.88 -0.02
C ALA A 41 -2.54 7.19 0.24
N ARG A 42 -3.32 6.16 0.57
CA ARG A 42 -4.74 6.31 0.93
C ARG A 42 -4.96 7.18 2.17
N LEU A 43 -4.10 7.04 3.19
CA LEU A 43 -4.18 7.88 4.39
C LEU A 43 -3.96 9.36 4.03
N ILE A 44 -2.95 9.67 3.22
CA ILE A 44 -2.67 11.03 2.79
C ILE A 44 -3.84 11.60 1.99
N GLU A 45 -4.39 10.82 1.04
CA GLU A 45 -5.56 11.22 0.27
C GLU A 45 -6.76 11.52 1.18
N HIS A 46 -7.04 10.63 2.12
CA HIS A 46 -8.15 10.82 3.07
C HIS A 46 -7.97 12.07 3.95
N LEU A 47 -6.75 12.33 4.44
CA LEU A 47 -6.47 13.53 5.23
C LEU A 47 -6.65 14.82 4.41
N LYS A 48 -6.31 14.79 3.12
CA LYS A 48 -6.57 15.93 2.21
C LYS A 48 -8.06 16.17 2.04
N THR A 49 -8.85 15.11 1.77
CA THR A 49 -10.30 15.24 1.69
C THR A 49 -10.89 15.83 2.97
N ILE A 50 -10.45 15.38 4.15
CA ILE A 50 -10.89 15.96 5.43
C ILE A 50 -10.48 17.44 5.52
N ALA A 51 -9.26 17.80 5.16
CA ALA A 51 -8.79 19.19 5.20
C ALA A 51 -9.55 20.11 4.23
N ASP A 52 -9.94 19.60 3.07
CA ASP A 52 -10.60 20.38 2.02
C ASP A 52 -12.11 20.52 2.27
N GLU A 53 -12.75 19.48 2.81
CA GLU A 53 -14.21 19.40 2.97
C GLU A 53 -14.67 19.55 4.43
N GLY A 54 -13.74 19.56 5.38
CA GLY A 54 -14.03 19.59 6.80
C GLY A 54 -14.61 20.92 7.26
N ASP A 55 -15.63 20.84 8.11
CA ASP A 55 -16.13 21.98 8.86
C ASP A 55 -15.29 22.14 10.14
N PHE A 56 -14.31 23.05 10.09
CA PHE A 56 -13.35 23.28 11.17
C PHE A 56 -13.78 24.45 12.04
N VAL A 57 -13.67 24.27 13.36
CA VAL A 57 -13.88 25.35 14.33
C VAL A 57 -12.53 25.89 14.82
N GLU A 58 -12.46 27.19 15.09
CA GLU A 58 -11.26 27.79 15.68
C GLU A 58 -11.03 27.27 17.09
N LEU A 59 -9.77 26.94 17.40
CA LEU A 59 -9.37 26.59 18.76
C LEU A 59 -9.31 27.86 19.62
N PRO A 60 -9.95 27.89 20.80
CA PRO A 60 -9.85 29.02 21.71
C PRO A 60 -8.42 29.18 22.23
N PRO A 61 -8.03 30.41 22.64
CA PRO A 61 -6.67 30.75 23.03
C PRO A 61 -6.16 30.01 24.27
#